data_AF-A0A835ZGT3-F1
#
_entry.id   AF-A0A835ZGT3-F1
#
_cell.length_a   1.000
_cell.length_b   1.000
_cell.length_c   1.000
_cell.angle_alpha   90.00
_cell.angle_beta   90.00
_cell.angle_gamma   90.00
#
_symmetry.space_group_name_H-M   'P 1'
#
loop_
_entity.id
_entity.type
_entity.pdbx_description
1 polymer ?
#
loop_
_entity_poly.entity_id
_entity_poly.type
_entity_poly.pdbx_seq_one_letter_code
_entity_poly.pdbx_strand_id
1 'polypeptide(L)'
;MDTKRCFANRFDDYQGSLLAGQCEEAVAPLVTATIERILQELPPLGGGPEGRGAAAAAGSCQWGLYGGVAGVAYMLYHVSQSPLFAGARERYLRSAKRLIDACARAEEWGEPDANTRAAFLLGGAGVYAVATLVYHALGRPDYVQPLGKFRALCAVCAPVSFLECGSDELFVGRAGYLCAALVLKQKLAQEVRQNYRPECEAALNSLATLELHASFQCLAVAFYLDHDDVALKRFSRFFLLRSLEHSKTAQSLMFLQIQRGGRICFVDIRKPETQQWESALQAIQDTLHLEESVNQSLLDLHQLATNSSDAHLCHFLGTSSLDQQVESMKELGNQLGNLSNVGVPECALAEYFFDKLSLGDGEKKD
;
A
#
# COMPACT_ATOMS: atom_id res chain seq x y z
N MET A 1 17.48 6.34 -23.43
CA MET A 1 16.42 7.06 -22.70
C MET A 1 17.04 8.34 -22.19
N ASP A 2 16.74 9.46 -22.85
CA ASP A 2 17.30 10.76 -22.49
C ASP A 2 16.76 11.20 -21.12
N THR A 3 17.66 11.28 -20.14
CA THR A 3 17.35 11.73 -18.79
C THR A 3 17.12 13.23 -18.79
N LYS A 4 15.84 13.66 -18.76
CA LYS A 4 15.44 15.05 -18.55
C LYS A 4 15.81 15.50 -17.13
N ARG A 5 17.07 15.82 -16.89
CA ARG A 5 17.51 16.50 -15.66
C ARG A 5 17.44 18.01 -15.87
N CYS A 6 16.83 18.72 -14.93
CA CYS A 6 16.74 20.18 -14.95
C CYS A 6 18.09 20.88 -14.66
N PHE A 7 19.10 20.13 -14.19
CA PHE A 7 20.45 20.62 -13.89
C PHE A 7 21.51 19.67 -14.42
N ALA A 8 22.61 20.22 -14.94
CA ALA A 8 23.74 19.46 -15.44
C ALA A 8 24.50 18.78 -14.28
N ASN A 9 24.55 17.45 -14.27
CA ASN A 9 25.43 16.71 -13.37
C ASN A 9 26.87 16.84 -13.89
N ARG A 10 27.79 17.34 -13.05
CA ARG A 10 29.21 17.48 -13.42
C ARG A 10 29.99 16.15 -13.33
N PHE A 11 29.34 15.09 -12.86
CA PHE A 11 29.89 13.76 -12.76
C PHE A 11 29.08 12.81 -13.65
N ASP A 12 29.73 11.75 -14.14
CA ASP A 12 29.03 10.68 -14.82
C ASP A 12 27.97 10.07 -13.89
N ASP A 13 26.80 9.79 -14.45
CA ASP A 13 25.75 9.13 -13.69
C ASP A 13 26.22 7.74 -13.26
N TYR A 14 26.25 7.51 -11.94
CA TYR A 14 26.59 6.21 -11.39
C TYR A 14 25.55 5.19 -11.87
N GLN A 15 25.95 4.34 -12.81
CA GLN A 15 25.11 3.33 -13.49
C GLN A 15 24.65 2.20 -12.54
N GLY A 16 25.03 2.23 -11.27
CA GLY A 16 24.59 1.24 -10.28
C GLY A 16 25.07 -0.19 -10.54
N SER A 17 26.07 -0.40 -11.40
CA SER A 17 26.57 -1.75 -11.67
C SER A 17 27.51 -2.21 -10.56
N LEU A 18 27.07 -3.19 -9.77
CA LEU A 18 27.95 -4.13 -9.09
C LEU A 18 28.89 -4.74 -10.16
N LEU A 19 30.21 -4.79 -9.89
CA LEU A 19 31.25 -5.29 -10.82
C LEU A 19 30.77 -6.53 -11.59
N ALA A 20 30.63 -6.41 -12.92
CA ALA A 20 30.05 -7.45 -13.75
C ALA A 20 30.82 -8.77 -13.62
N GLY A 21 30.11 -9.83 -13.22
CA GLY A 21 30.62 -11.21 -13.22
C GLY A 21 31.45 -11.66 -12.01
N GLN A 22 31.73 -10.79 -11.03
CA GLN A 22 32.50 -11.16 -9.83
C GLN A 22 31.71 -11.02 -8.52
N CYS A 23 30.50 -10.44 -8.54
CA CYS A 23 29.87 -10.03 -7.29
C CYS A 23 29.33 -11.18 -6.44
N GLU A 24 28.64 -12.18 -6.99
CA GLU A 24 28.17 -13.29 -6.13
C GLU A 24 29.34 -14.14 -5.62
N GLU A 25 30.29 -14.48 -6.50
CA GLU A 25 31.47 -15.29 -6.19
C GLU A 25 32.46 -14.59 -5.24
N ALA A 26 32.54 -13.26 -5.24
CA ALA A 26 33.39 -12.51 -4.30
C ALA A 26 32.66 -12.07 -3.03
N VAL A 27 31.37 -11.69 -3.11
CA VAL A 27 30.61 -11.18 -1.96
C VAL A 27 30.19 -12.31 -1.04
N ALA A 28 29.76 -13.46 -1.55
CA ALA A 28 29.29 -14.55 -0.70
C ALA A 28 30.40 -15.10 0.23
N PRO A 29 31.66 -15.30 -0.23
CA PRO A 29 32.77 -15.66 0.65
C PRO A 29 33.14 -14.56 1.64
N LEU A 30 33.16 -13.29 1.20
CA LEU A 30 33.48 -12.16 2.08
C LEU A 30 32.47 -12.02 3.23
N VAL A 31 31.18 -12.08 2.91
CA VAL A 31 30.09 -12.04 3.91
C VAL A 31 30.20 -13.24 4.84
N THR A 32 30.44 -14.44 4.30
CA THR A 32 30.59 -15.66 5.11
C THR A 32 31.78 -15.57 6.07
N ALA A 33 32.95 -15.14 5.59
CA ALA A 33 34.15 -14.94 6.40
C ALA A 33 33.95 -13.85 7.48
N THR A 34 33.19 -12.79 7.15
CA THR A 34 32.85 -11.73 8.10
C THR A 34 31.92 -12.25 9.20
N ILE A 35 30.90 -13.02 8.83
CA ILE A 35 29.99 -13.66 9.78
C ILE A 35 30.75 -14.60 10.71
N GLU A 36 31.64 -15.43 10.17
CA GLU A 36 32.45 -16.36 10.96
C GLU A 36 33.35 -15.64 11.97
N ARG A 37 33.98 -14.52 11.57
CA ARG A 37 34.76 -13.67 12.47
C ARG A 37 33.91 -13.09 13.60
N ILE A 38 32.74 -12.53 13.27
CA ILE A 38 31.81 -11.99 14.27
C ILE A 38 31.38 -13.08 15.26
N LEU A 39 31.08 -14.29 14.78
CA LEU A 39 30.67 -15.40 15.63
C LEU A 39 31.78 -15.91 16.57
N GLN A 40 33.06 -15.76 16.19
CA GLN A 40 34.20 -16.11 17.03
C GLN A 40 34.44 -15.10 18.18
N GLU A 41 34.05 -13.85 17.98
CA GLU A 41 34.22 -12.76 18.96
C GLU A 41 33.04 -12.64 19.95
N LEU A 42 32.02 -13.50 19.82
CA LEU A 42 30.87 -13.47 20.71
C LEU A 42 31.23 -13.84 22.16
N PRO A 43 30.66 -13.15 23.15
CA PRO A 43 30.86 -13.50 24.55
C PRO A 43 30.24 -14.87 24.86
N PRO A 44 30.73 -15.56 25.92
CA PRO A 44 30.14 -16.84 26.33
C PRO A 44 28.66 -16.67 26.66
N LEU A 45 27.82 -17.39 25.92
CA LEU A 45 26.37 -17.44 26.13
C LEU A 45 26.09 -18.20 27.42
N GLY A 46 26.11 -17.52 28.56
CA GLY A 46 26.02 -18.10 29.90
C GLY A 46 24.91 -19.15 30.06
N GLY A 47 25.30 -20.35 30.49
CA GLY A 47 24.39 -21.51 30.60
C GLY A 47 24.70 -22.44 31.77
N GLY A 48 25.38 -21.96 32.82
CA GLY A 48 25.66 -22.73 34.04
C GLY A 48 25.26 -21.98 35.31
N PRO A 49 25.05 -22.67 36.45
CA PRO A 49 24.64 -22.06 37.73
C PRO A 49 25.61 -21.00 38.26
N GLU A 50 26.89 -21.02 37.85
CA GLU A 50 27.90 -19.99 38.14
C GLU A 50 27.78 -18.74 37.24
N GLY A 51 27.02 -18.81 36.14
CA GLY A 51 26.80 -17.70 35.19
C GLY A 51 25.82 -16.63 35.69
N ARG A 52 25.17 -16.84 36.83
CA ARG A 52 24.28 -15.85 37.47
C ARG A 52 25.01 -14.56 37.85
N GLY A 53 26.29 -14.64 38.22
CA GLY A 53 27.11 -13.46 38.55
C GLY A 53 27.63 -12.70 37.33
N ALA A 54 27.93 -13.42 36.22
CA ALA A 54 28.50 -12.82 35.01
C ALA A 54 27.43 -12.16 34.11
N ALA A 55 26.23 -12.72 34.03
CA ALA A 55 25.12 -12.13 33.26
C ALA A 55 24.56 -10.85 33.91
N ALA A 56 24.61 -10.76 35.25
CA ALA A 56 24.23 -9.55 36.00
C ALA A 56 25.29 -8.44 35.93
N ALA A 57 26.58 -8.79 35.70
CA ALA A 57 27.67 -7.84 35.53
C ALA A 57 27.79 -7.29 34.09
N ALA A 58 27.18 -7.97 33.12
CA ALA A 58 27.08 -7.56 31.72
C ALA A 58 25.92 -6.55 31.56
N GLY A 59 26.22 -5.25 31.43
CA GLY A 59 25.20 -4.22 31.24
C GLY A 59 24.29 -4.49 30.03
N SER A 60 23.07 -3.93 30.02
CA SER A 60 22.03 -4.18 28.97
C SER A 60 22.55 -3.97 27.54
N CYS A 61 23.54 -3.11 27.36
CA CYS A 61 24.25 -2.87 26.09
C CYS A 61 24.86 -4.14 25.45
N GLN A 62 25.24 -5.15 26.24
CA GLN A 62 25.86 -6.38 25.73
C GLN A 62 24.84 -7.34 25.07
N TRP A 63 23.57 -7.23 25.46
CA TRP A 63 22.50 -8.13 25.00
C TRP A 63 21.57 -7.47 23.97
N GLY A 64 21.61 -6.13 23.86
CA GLY A 64 20.77 -5.33 22.97
C GLY A 64 21.07 -5.45 21.47
N LEU A 65 20.27 -4.73 20.67
CA LEU A 65 20.26 -4.84 19.21
C LEU A 65 21.34 -4.00 18.51
N TYR A 66 21.71 -2.85 19.08
CA TYR A 66 22.62 -1.91 18.44
C TYR A 66 24.08 -2.37 18.43
N GLY A 67 24.57 -2.91 19.56
CA GLY A 67 25.96 -3.36 19.72
C GLY A 67 26.11 -4.70 20.43
N GLY A 68 25.00 -5.41 20.67
CA GLY A 68 24.98 -6.63 21.46
C GLY A 68 24.65 -7.89 20.67
N VAL A 69 24.53 -8.99 21.40
CA VAL A 69 24.29 -10.34 20.84
C VAL A 69 22.97 -10.42 20.04
N ALA A 70 21.94 -9.65 20.41
CA ALA A 70 20.69 -9.62 19.65
C ALA A 70 20.87 -8.98 18.26
N GLY A 71 21.78 -8.01 18.12
CA GLY A 71 22.15 -7.41 16.84
C GLY A 71 22.77 -8.44 15.89
N VAL A 72 23.63 -9.32 16.42
CA VAL A 72 24.21 -10.43 15.65
C VAL A 72 23.13 -11.44 15.24
N ALA A 73 22.17 -11.75 16.11
CA ALA A 73 21.02 -12.58 15.75
C ALA A 73 20.18 -11.94 14.61
N TYR A 74 20.00 -10.62 14.65
CA TYR A 74 19.25 -9.89 13.63
C TYR A 74 20.00 -9.81 12.29
N MET A 75 21.32 -9.65 12.32
CA MET A 75 22.17 -9.77 11.14
C MET A 75 21.99 -11.15 10.49
N LEU A 76 22.09 -12.23 11.27
CA LEU A 76 21.90 -13.60 10.77
C LEU A 76 20.49 -13.82 10.19
N TYR A 77 19.46 -13.23 10.82
CA TYR A 77 18.11 -13.24 10.27
C TYR A 77 18.07 -12.59 8.89
N HIS A 78 18.62 -11.39 8.70
CA HIS A 78 18.63 -10.72 7.39
C HIS A 78 19.42 -11.49 6.33
N VAL A 79 20.59 -12.03 6.69
CA VAL A 79 21.37 -12.89 5.79
C VAL A 79 20.56 -14.10 5.34
N SER A 80 19.78 -14.71 6.25
CA SER A 80 18.93 -15.87 5.93
C SER A 80 17.76 -15.54 4.98
N GLN A 81 17.37 -14.27 4.85
CA GLN A 81 16.35 -13.83 3.91
C GLN A 81 16.90 -13.57 2.50
N SER A 82 18.23 -13.51 2.34
CA SER A 82 18.85 -13.27 1.04
C SER A 82 18.84 -14.54 0.18
N PRO A 83 18.40 -14.45 -1.10
CA PRO A 83 18.44 -15.59 -2.03
C PRO A 83 19.83 -16.19 -2.19
N LEU A 84 20.89 -15.37 -2.10
CA LEU A 84 22.29 -15.78 -2.21
C LEU A 84 22.70 -16.83 -1.16
N PHE A 85 22.03 -16.85 -0.01
CA PHE A 85 22.35 -17.74 1.11
C PHE A 85 21.27 -18.79 1.38
N ALA A 86 20.40 -19.08 0.39
CA ALA A 86 19.30 -20.03 0.54
C ALA A 86 19.76 -21.40 1.07
N GLY A 87 20.89 -21.92 0.57
CA GLY A 87 21.47 -23.21 1.02
C GLY A 87 21.96 -23.22 2.47
N ALA A 88 22.29 -22.06 3.05
CA ALA A 88 22.71 -21.91 4.44
C ALA A 88 21.63 -21.30 5.34
N ARG A 89 20.43 -21.04 4.81
CA ARG A 89 19.32 -20.36 5.50
C ARG A 89 19.03 -20.97 6.86
N GLU A 90 18.84 -22.29 6.92
CA GLU A 90 18.52 -22.97 8.19
C GLU A 90 19.65 -22.85 9.21
N ARG A 91 20.91 -22.93 8.76
CA ARG A 91 22.08 -22.80 9.63
C ARG A 91 22.09 -21.43 10.29
N TYR A 92 21.89 -20.37 9.50
CA TYR A 92 21.84 -19.00 10.03
C TYR A 92 20.66 -18.77 10.97
N LEU A 93 19.47 -19.26 10.63
CA LEU A 93 18.30 -19.14 11.51
C LEU A 93 18.47 -19.92 12.83
N ARG A 94 19.06 -21.12 12.79
CA ARG A 94 19.35 -21.90 14.02
C ARG A 94 20.37 -21.18 14.91
N SER A 95 21.42 -20.60 14.32
CA SER A 95 22.38 -19.78 15.06
C SER A 95 21.72 -18.52 15.63
N ALA A 96 20.94 -17.80 14.83
CA ALA A 96 20.18 -16.63 15.28
C ALA A 96 19.25 -16.97 16.46
N LYS A 97 18.56 -18.12 16.39
CA LYS A 97 17.72 -18.60 17.49
C LYS A 97 18.52 -18.82 18.78
N ARG A 98 19.68 -19.49 18.70
CA ARG A 98 20.51 -19.73 19.89
C ARG A 98 20.95 -18.43 20.56
N LEU A 99 21.33 -17.43 19.76
CA LEU A 99 21.75 -16.11 20.24
C LEU A 99 20.58 -15.36 20.88
N ILE A 100 19.44 -15.27 20.17
CA ILE A 100 18.30 -14.50 20.66
C ILE A 100 17.62 -15.15 21.88
N ASP A 101 17.65 -16.48 21.99
CA ASP A 101 17.17 -17.18 23.18
C ASP A 101 18.02 -16.85 24.42
N ALA A 102 19.33 -16.65 24.24
CA ALA A 102 20.21 -16.23 25.32
C ALA A 102 19.92 -14.79 25.75
N CYS A 103 19.73 -13.88 24.78
CA CYS A 103 19.31 -12.51 25.05
C CYS A 103 17.96 -12.46 25.77
N ALA A 104 16.96 -13.22 25.31
CA ALA A 104 15.62 -13.23 25.92
C ALA A 104 15.65 -13.73 27.37
N ARG A 105 16.47 -14.74 27.69
CA ARG A 105 16.69 -15.18 29.08
C ARG A 105 17.40 -14.12 29.93
N ALA A 106 18.38 -13.42 29.37
CA ALA A 106 19.08 -12.35 30.07
C ALA A 106 18.13 -11.18 30.41
N GLU A 107 17.24 -10.80 29.48
CA GLU A 107 16.20 -9.79 29.72
C GLU A 107 15.18 -10.21 30.79
N GLU A 108 14.92 -11.52 30.93
CA GLU A 108 14.03 -12.05 31.97
C GLU A 108 14.68 -12.11 33.36
N TRP A 109 16.00 -12.24 33.43
CA TRP A 109 16.76 -12.40 34.68
C TRP A 109 17.42 -11.11 35.16
N GLY A 110 17.59 -10.11 34.29
CA GLY A 110 18.18 -8.82 34.63
C GLY A 110 17.25 -7.93 35.46
N GLU A 111 17.84 -7.01 36.24
CA GLU A 111 17.04 -5.94 36.84
C GLU A 111 16.50 -5.02 35.74
N PRO A 112 15.18 -4.82 35.68
CA PRO A 112 14.57 -4.03 34.63
C PRO A 112 14.96 -2.55 34.78
N ASP A 113 15.88 -2.04 33.96
CA ASP A 113 16.05 -0.60 33.80
C ASP A 113 14.77 -0.02 33.17
N ALA A 114 13.95 0.63 33.98
CA ALA A 114 12.64 1.14 33.59
C ALA A 114 12.71 2.03 32.34
N ASN A 115 13.84 2.70 32.12
CA ASN A 115 14.03 3.66 31.04
C ASN A 115 14.40 3.01 29.69
N THR A 116 15.01 1.82 29.68
CA THR A 116 15.47 1.18 28.44
C THR A 116 14.67 -0.06 28.04
N ARG A 117 13.75 -0.56 28.87
CA ARG A 117 12.97 -1.78 28.54
C ARG A 117 12.15 -1.71 27.25
N ALA A 118 11.55 -0.56 26.96
CA ALA A 118 10.77 -0.35 25.73
C ALA A 118 11.65 0.04 24.54
N ALA A 119 12.96 0.22 24.75
CA ALA A 119 13.91 0.60 23.72
C ALA A 119 14.06 -0.50 22.67
N PHE A 120 13.94 -0.14 21.40
CA PHE A 120 14.13 -1.10 20.31
C PHE A 120 15.61 -1.41 20.07
N LEU A 121 16.47 -0.40 19.99
CA LEU A 121 17.88 -0.63 19.66
C LEU A 121 18.72 -0.98 20.89
N LEU A 122 18.39 -0.40 22.04
CA LEU A 122 19.19 -0.50 23.27
C LEU A 122 18.54 -1.33 24.38
N GLY A 123 17.39 -1.97 24.15
CA GLY A 123 16.73 -2.73 25.21
C GLY A 123 15.83 -3.86 24.74
N GLY A 124 15.02 -4.34 25.68
CA GLY A 124 14.29 -5.60 25.56
C GLY A 124 13.26 -5.64 24.41
N ALA A 125 12.72 -4.51 23.98
CA ALA A 125 11.78 -4.48 22.85
C ALA A 125 12.43 -5.01 21.55
N GLY A 126 13.70 -4.68 21.30
CA GLY A 126 14.46 -5.22 20.17
C GLY A 126 14.67 -6.72 20.26
N VAL A 127 15.02 -7.20 21.46
CA VAL A 127 15.23 -8.62 21.72
C VAL A 127 13.96 -9.42 21.42
N TYR A 128 12.82 -8.99 21.95
CA TYR A 128 11.55 -9.66 21.69
C TYR A 128 11.08 -9.55 20.24
N ALA A 129 11.29 -8.39 19.59
CA ALA A 129 10.96 -8.23 18.18
C ALA A 129 11.77 -9.20 17.30
N VAL A 130 13.08 -9.28 17.51
CA VAL A 130 13.94 -10.19 16.73
C VAL A 130 13.67 -11.65 17.05
N ALA A 131 13.39 -12.00 18.32
CA ALA A 131 12.98 -13.35 18.68
C ALA A 131 11.71 -13.76 17.91
N THR A 132 10.73 -12.85 17.83
CA THR A 132 9.50 -13.06 17.07
C THR A 132 9.79 -13.32 15.59
N LEU A 133 10.63 -12.49 14.96
CA LEU A 133 11.00 -12.65 13.54
C LEU A 133 11.71 -13.97 13.26
N VAL A 134 12.69 -14.33 14.10
CA VAL A 134 13.47 -15.57 13.94
C VAL A 134 12.59 -16.81 14.12
N TYR A 135 11.72 -16.81 15.14
CA TYR A 135 10.82 -17.92 15.42
C TYR A 135 9.80 -18.11 14.28
N HIS A 136 9.23 -17.01 13.79
CA HIS A 136 8.34 -17.02 12.65
C HIS A 136 9.03 -17.54 11.37
N ALA A 137 10.25 -17.07 11.07
CA ALA A 137 11.01 -17.53 9.90
C ALA A 137 11.43 -19.00 9.98
N LEU A 138 11.52 -19.57 11.19
CA LEU A 138 11.71 -21.00 11.43
C LEU A 138 10.41 -21.82 11.37
N GLY A 139 9.27 -21.17 11.12
CA GLY A 139 7.96 -21.83 11.07
C GLY A 139 7.45 -22.33 12.43
N ARG A 140 7.98 -21.80 13.53
CA ARG A 140 7.57 -22.25 14.87
C ARG A 140 6.37 -21.44 15.38
N PRO A 141 5.33 -22.08 15.93
CA PRO A 141 4.14 -21.38 16.44
C PRO A 141 4.36 -20.64 17.76
N ASP A 142 5.46 -20.93 18.47
CA ASP A 142 5.84 -20.30 19.73
C ASP A 142 6.30 -18.83 19.57
N TYR A 143 6.42 -18.30 18.34
CA TYR A 143 6.71 -16.87 18.07
C TYR A 143 5.70 -15.91 18.72
N VAL A 144 4.49 -16.39 19.04
CA VAL A 144 3.46 -15.61 19.74
C VAL A 144 3.90 -15.22 21.16
N GLN A 145 4.76 -16.02 21.82
CA GLN A 145 5.25 -15.71 23.16
C GLN A 145 6.13 -14.44 23.20
N PRO A 146 7.23 -14.34 22.43
CA PRO A 146 8.01 -13.10 22.37
C PRO A 146 7.19 -11.93 21.80
N LEU A 147 6.25 -12.17 20.88
CA LEU A 147 5.36 -11.12 20.39
C LEU A 147 4.45 -10.56 21.50
N GLY A 148 3.93 -11.43 22.37
CA GLY A 148 3.14 -11.03 23.53
C GLY A 148 3.96 -10.19 24.52
N LYS A 149 5.22 -10.57 24.76
CA LYS A 149 6.15 -9.80 25.61
C LYS A 149 6.48 -8.44 24.99
N PHE A 150 6.74 -8.39 23.69
CA PHE A 150 6.92 -7.14 22.95
C PHE A 150 5.69 -6.24 23.10
N ARG A 151 4.49 -6.77 22.87
CA ARG A 151 3.23 -6.02 22.99
C ARG A 151 3.00 -5.47 24.39
N ALA A 152 3.38 -6.21 25.44
CA ALA A 152 3.23 -5.75 26.82
C ALA A 152 4.06 -4.49 27.12
N LEU A 153 5.17 -4.25 26.39
CA LEU A 153 5.99 -3.05 26.53
C LEU A 153 5.30 -1.78 26.02
N CYS A 154 4.21 -1.89 25.27
CA CYS A 154 3.41 -0.74 24.84
C CYS A 154 2.96 0.14 26.02
N ALA A 155 2.67 -0.47 27.17
CA ALA A 155 2.23 0.26 28.35
C ALA A 155 3.33 1.18 28.92
N VAL A 156 4.61 0.82 28.72
CA VAL A 156 5.76 1.60 29.18
C VAL A 156 5.95 2.85 28.31
N CYS A 157 5.75 2.74 27.00
CA CYS A 157 5.93 3.85 26.07
C CYS A 157 4.65 4.67 25.84
N ALA A 158 3.50 4.29 26.41
CA ALA A 158 2.21 4.98 26.23
C ALA A 158 2.15 6.40 26.84
N PRO A 159 2.71 6.69 28.03
CA PRO A 159 2.72 8.05 28.57
C PRO A 159 3.54 9.00 27.69
N VAL A 160 3.09 10.24 27.51
CA VAL A 160 3.77 11.26 26.67
C VAL A 160 5.21 11.51 27.14
N SER A 161 5.44 11.53 28.44
CA SER A 161 6.78 11.67 29.03
C SER A 161 7.07 10.48 29.93
N PHE A 162 7.83 9.51 29.42
CA PHE A 162 8.31 8.34 30.19
C PHE A 162 9.84 8.31 30.33
N LEU A 163 10.55 9.25 29.70
CA LEU A 163 11.99 9.48 29.83
C LEU A 163 12.30 10.95 30.13
N GLU A 164 13.28 11.20 30.98
CA GLU A 164 13.72 12.55 31.37
C GLU A 164 14.30 13.36 30.20
N CYS A 165 14.96 12.70 29.25
CA CYS A 165 15.64 13.32 28.11
C CYS A 165 14.77 13.40 26.84
N GLY A 166 13.47 13.08 26.93
CA GLY A 166 12.56 13.01 25.79
C GLY A 166 12.23 11.58 25.40
N SER A 167 10.97 11.37 25.03
CA SER A 167 10.36 10.04 24.95
C SER A 167 10.12 9.54 23.52
N ASP A 168 10.50 10.32 22.49
CA ASP A 168 10.25 10.04 21.07
C ASP A 168 11.53 9.72 20.26
N GLU A 169 12.62 9.36 20.93
CA GLU A 169 13.91 9.08 20.29
C GLU A 169 13.96 7.62 19.72
N LEU A 170 14.76 7.37 18.68
CA LEU A 170 14.81 6.08 17.98
C LEU A 170 15.46 4.96 18.78
N PHE A 171 16.52 5.25 19.54
CA PHE A 171 17.30 4.27 20.28
C PHE A 171 16.57 3.77 21.51
N VAL A 172 15.96 4.68 22.27
CA VAL A 172 15.36 4.40 23.60
C VAL A 172 13.87 4.75 23.72
N GLY A 173 13.35 5.56 22.81
CA GLY A 173 12.01 6.12 22.92
C GLY A 173 10.92 5.37 22.15
N ARG A 174 9.72 5.96 22.12
CA ARG A 174 8.54 5.52 21.35
C ARG A 174 8.85 5.30 19.88
N ALA A 175 9.66 6.15 19.26
CA ALA A 175 9.99 6.01 17.84
C ALA A 175 10.68 4.67 17.55
N GLY A 176 11.58 4.22 18.44
CA GLY A 176 12.16 2.89 18.38
C GLY A 176 11.12 1.77 18.47
N TYR A 177 10.27 1.83 19.50
CA TYR A 177 9.20 0.86 19.69
C TYR A 177 8.24 0.77 18.48
N LEU A 178 7.83 1.92 17.94
CA LEU A 178 6.98 2.00 16.75
C LEU A 178 7.68 1.45 15.50
N CYS A 179 8.98 1.72 15.34
CA CYS A 179 9.79 1.14 14.27
C CYS A 179 9.78 -0.40 14.35
N ALA A 180 9.99 -0.95 15.55
CA ALA A 180 9.94 -2.40 15.79
C ALA A 180 8.55 -2.98 15.46
N ALA A 181 7.48 -2.32 15.91
CA ALA A 181 6.11 -2.75 15.65
C ALA A 181 5.79 -2.74 14.15
N LEU A 182 6.31 -1.76 13.41
CA LEU A 182 6.14 -1.64 11.97
C LEU A 182 6.89 -2.76 11.23
N VAL A 183 8.14 -3.04 11.63
CA VAL A 183 8.92 -4.17 11.09
C VAL A 183 8.22 -5.50 11.34
N LEU A 184 7.71 -5.72 12.55
CA LEU A 184 6.95 -6.93 12.90
C LEU A 184 5.68 -7.05 12.05
N LYS A 185 4.91 -5.96 11.91
CA LYS A 185 3.71 -5.95 11.07
C LYS A 185 4.02 -6.31 9.61
N GLN A 186 5.08 -5.73 9.04
CA GLN A 186 5.50 -6.02 7.67
C GLN A 186 5.96 -7.46 7.49
N LYS A 187 6.75 -8.00 8.42
CA LYS A 187 7.38 -9.32 8.29
C LYS A 187 6.49 -10.48 8.70
N LEU A 188 5.54 -10.26 9.61
CA LEU A 188 4.56 -11.28 10.00
C LEU A 188 3.38 -11.35 9.03
N ALA A 189 3.37 -10.53 7.97
CA ALA A 189 2.36 -10.50 6.92
C ALA A 189 0.92 -10.51 7.48
N GLN A 190 0.69 -9.78 8.58
CA GLN A 190 -0.66 -9.54 9.08
C GLN A 190 -1.29 -8.46 8.19
N GLU A 191 -1.50 -8.82 6.93
CA GLU A 191 -2.18 -8.00 5.95
C GLU A 191 -3.66 -7.90 6.35
N VAL A 192 -4.27 -6.73 6.11
CA VAL A 192 -5.72 -6.52 6.27
C VAL A 192 -6.52 -7.36 5.25
N ARG A 193 -5.82 -8.10 4.39
CA ARG A 193 -6.39 -8.90 3.32
C ARG A 193 -7.07 -10.15 3.87
N GLN A 194 -8.38 -10.08 3.98
CA GLN A 194 -9.24 -11.20 4.34
C GLN A 194 -10.32 -11.40 3.28
N ASN A 195 -10.44 -12.64 2.79
CA ASN A 195 -11.44 -13.03 1.79
C ASN A 195 -11.47 -12.10 0.57
N TYR A 196 -10.30 -11.67 0.09
CA TYR A 196 -10.17 -10.78 -1.05
C TYR A 196 -9.28 -11.47 -2.10
N ARG A 197 -9.89 -11.92 -3.21
CA ARG A 197 -9.18 -12.71 -4.21
C ARG A 197 -8.36 -11.82 -5.17
N PRO A 198 -7.21 -12.29 -5.68
CA PRO A 198 -6.40 -11.53 -6.63
C PRO A 198 -7.16 -11.11 -7.89
N GLU A 199 -8.12 -11.93 -8.34
CA GLU A 199 -8.95 -11.62 -9.49
C GLU A 199 -9.86 -10.41 -9.21
N CYS A 200 -10.47 -10.34 -8.02
CA CYS A 200 -11.28 -9.19 -7.61
C CYS A 200 -10.44 -7.92 -7.51
N GLU A 201 -9.22 -8.04 -7.00
CA GLU A 201 -8.26 -6.94 -6.92
C GLU A 201 -7.89 -6.39 -8.30
N ALA A 202 -7.59 -7.27 -9.25
CA ALA A 202 -7.26 -6.88 -10.62
C ALA A 202 -8.47 -6.27 -11.36
N ALA A 203 -9.65 -6.86 -11.20
CA ALA A 203 -10.88 -6.36 -11.80
C ALA A 203 -11.29 -4.99 -11.24
N LEU A 204 -11.14 -4.77 -9.93
CA LEU A 204 -11.39 -3.47 -9.31
C LEU A 204 -10.41 -2.39 -9.80
N ASN A 205 -9.11 -2.71 -9.93
CA ASN A 205 -8.13 -1.80 -10.55
C ASN A 205 -8.51 -1.44 -12.00
N SER A 206 -8.99 -2.43 -12.76
CA SER A 206 -9.41 -2.24 -14.15
C SER A 206 -10.64 -1.34 -14.24
N LEU A 207 -11.64 -1.57 -13.37
CA LEU A 207 -12.83 -0.74 -13.27
C LEU A 207 -12.49 0.70 -12.85
N ALA A 208 -11.63 0.90 -11.85
CA ALA A 208 -11.19 2.23 -11.44
C ALA A 208 -10.49 2.99 -12.58
N THR A 209 -9.73 2.29 -13.42
CA THR A 209 -9.13 2.86 -14.63
C THR A 209 -10.19 3.22 -15.67
N LEU A 210 -11.21 2.37 -15.86
CA LEU A 210 -12.31 2.63 -16.78
C LEU A 210 -13.12 3.86 -16.34
N GLU A 211 -13.40 4.02 -15.05
CA GLU A 211 -14.05 5.21 -14.49
C GLU A 211 -13.22 6.48 -14.74
N LEU A 212 -11.89 6.42 -14.59
CA LEU A 212 -11.02 7.55 -14.93
C LEU A 212 -11.03 7.87 -16.43
N HIS A 213 -11.10 6.86 -17.29
CA HIS A 213 -11.27 7.05 -18.72
C HIS A 213 -12.61 7.69 -19.05
N ALA A 214 -13.70 7.24 -18.41
CA ALA A 214 -15.03 7.80 -18.59
C ALA A 214 -15.10 9.26 -18.12
N SER A 215 -14.47 9.56 -17.00
CA SER A 215 -14.29 10.93 -16.50
C SER A 215 -13.57 11.82 -17.53
N PHE A 216 -12.49 11.31 -18.15
CA PHE A 216 -11.74 12.06 -19.16
C PHE A 216 -12.54 12.26 -20.46
N GLN A 217 -13.32 11.27 -20.89
CA GLN A 217 -14.20 11.39 -22.06
C GLN A 217 -15.30 12.44 -21.83
N CYS A 218 -15.99 12.40 -20.68
CA CYS A 218 -16.97 13.42 -20.33
C CYS A 218 -16.33 14.82 -20.27
N LEU A 219 -15.11 14.94 -19.74
CA LEU A 219 -14.39 16.20 -19.70
C LEU A 219 -14.10 16.74 -21.11
N ALA A 220 -13.64 15.87 -22.02
CA ALA A 220 -13.36 16.25 -23.40
C ALA A 220 -14.63 16.70 -24.14
N VAL A 221 -15.74 15.99 -23.96
CA VAL A 221 -17.05 16.37 -24.49
C VAL A 221 -17.48 17.73 -23.96
N ALA A 222 -17.33 17.98 -22.66
CA ALA A 222 -17.71 19.23 -22.05
C ALA A 222 -16.97 20.43 -22.64
N PHE A 223 -15.66 20.32 -22.83
CA PHE A 223 -14.85 21.40 -23.41
C PHE A 223 -15.09 21.57 -24.91
N TYR A 224 -15.41 20.51 -25.63
CA TYR A 224 -15.85 20.61 -27.02
C TYR A 224 -17.14 21.44 -27.14
N LEU A 225 -18.13 21.16 -26.29
CA LEU A 225 -19.43 21.83 -26.34
C LEU A 225 -19.39 23.30 -25.89
N ASP A 226 -18.39 23.70 -25.10
CA ASP A 226 -18.18 25.10 -24.67
C ASP A 226 -17.34 25.90 -25.67
N HIS A 227 -16.75 25.25 -26.68
CA HIS A 227 -15.97 25.92 -27.72
C HIS A 227 -16.82 26.97 -28.46
N ASP A 228 -16.19 28.04 -28.94
CA ASP A 228 -16.88 29.25 -29.41
C ASP A 228 -17.75 29.03 -30.67
N ASP A 229 -17.44 28.00 -31.46
CA ASP A 229 -18.20 27.57 -32.64
C ASP A 229 -19.40 26.67 -32.31
N VAL A 230 -19.48 26.11 -31.09
CA VAL A 230 -20.60 25.26 -30.62
C VAL A 230 -21.47 25.98 -29.57
N ALA A 231 -20.85 26.56 -28.53
CA ALA A 231 -21.47 27.42 -27.52
C ALA A 231 -22.69 26.84 -26.74
N LEU A 232 -22.71 25.52 -26.50
CA LEU A 232 -23.76 24.80 -25.76
C LEU A 232 -23.39 24.66 -24.26
N LYS A 233 -23.45 25.80 -23.55
CA LYS A 233 -22.94 25.93 -22.17
C LYS A 233 -23.58 24.98 -21.14
N ARG A 234 -24.88 24.68 -21.25
CA ARG A 234 -25.55 23.82 -20.27
C ARG A 234 -25.29 22.35 -20.54
N PHE A 235 -25.14 21.96 -21.80
CA PHE A 235 -24.56 20.66 -22.13
C PHE A 235 -23.13 20.52 -21.63
N SER A 236 -22.29 21.54 -21.82
CA SER A 236 -20.93 21.53 -21.25
C SER A 236 -20.96 21.29 -19.73
N ARG A 237 -21.79 22.05 -19.00
CA ARG A 237 -21.97 21.88 -17.56
C ARG A 237 -22.47 20.49 -17.17
N PHE A 238 -23.43 19.93 -17.92
CA PHE A 238 -23.94 18.58 -17.70
C PHE A 238 -22.80 17.55 -17.77
N PHE A 239 -21.96 17.60 -18.80
CA PHE A 239 -20.82 16.68 -18.94
C PHE A 239 -19.70 16.94 -17.93
N LEU A 240 -19.48 18.19 -17.48
CA LEU A 240 -18.56 18.48 -16.37
C LEU A 240 -19.00 17.79 -15.07
N LEU A 241 -20.30 17.84 -14.74
CA LEU A 241 -20.82 17.18 -13.55
C LEU A 241 -20.64 15.66 -13.63
N ARG A 242 -20.93 15.04 -14.79
CA ARG A 242 -20.68 13.61 -15.02
C ARG A 242 -19.20 13.25 -14.91
N SER A 243 -18.32 14.07 -15.46
CA SER A 243 -16.87 13.88 -15.32
C SER A 243 -16.44 13.82 -13.84
N LEU A 244 -16.99 14.70 -13.00
CA LEU A 244 -16.74 14.71 -11.57
C LEU A 244 -17.32 13.49 -10.86
N GLU A 245 -18.50 13.01 -11.26
CA GLU A 245 -19.13 11.80 -10.72
C GLU A 245 -18.26 10.56 -10.98
N HIS A 246 -17.81 10.33 -12.21
CA HIS A 246 -16.89 9.23 -12.53
C HIS A 246 -15.57 9.33 -11.76
N SER A 247 -15.01 10.53 -11.63
CA SER A 247 -13.79 10.76 -10.84
C SER A 247 -14.00 10.38 -9.36
N LYS A 248 -15.15 10.72 -8.78
CA LYS A 248 -15.52 10.32 -7.41
C LYS A 248 -15.69 8.81 -7.29
N THR A 249 -16.33 8.17 -8.26
CA THR A 249 -16.49 6.70 -8.31
C THR A 249 -15.13 6.01 -8.36
N ALA A 250 -14.22 6.45 -9.24
CA ALA A 250 -12.86 5.95 -9.33
C ALA A 250 -12.10 6.06 -7.99
N GLN A 251 -12.20 7.21 -7.33
CA GLN A 251 -11.57 7.43 -6.01
C GLN A 251 -12.17 6.49 -4.95
N SER A 252 -13.49 6.32 -4.92
CA SER A 252 -14.18 5.42 -4.00
C SER A 252 -13.70 3.97 -4.17
N LEU A 253 -13.57 3.50 -5.41
CA LEU A 253 -13.01 2.19 -5.73
C LEU A 253 -11.56 2.08 -5.24
N MET A 254 -10.71 3.07 -5.49
CA MET A 254 -9.33 3.08 -5.00
C MET A 254 -9.24 3.03 -3.47
N PHE A 255 -10.11 3.73 -2.74
CA PHE A 255 -10.18 3.62 -1.28
C PHE A 255 -10.60 2.23 -0.83
N LEU A 256 -11.59 1.61 -1.49
CA LEU A 256 -11.99 0.24 -1.21
C LEU A 256 -10.83 -0.74 -1.42
N GLN A 257 -10.04 -0.58 -2.50
CA GLN A 257 -8.87 -1.41 -2.78
C GLN A 257 -7.86 -1.39 -1.61
N ILE A 258 -7.55 -0.20 -1.10
CA ILE A 258 -6.64 -0.01 0.04
C ILE A 258 -7.25 -0.63 1.31
N GLN A 259 -8.53 -0.38 1.56
CA GLN A 259 -9.25 -0.89 2.73
C GLN A 259 -9.24 -2.42 2.80
N ARG A 260 -9.34 -3.09 1.65
CA ARG A 260 -9.32 -4.56 1.54
C ARG A 260 -7.89 -5.15 1.56
N GLY A 261 -6.86 -4.32 1.75
CA GLY A 261 -5.47 -4.74 1.76
C GLY A 261 -4.88 -5.03 0.37
N GLY A 262 -5.59 -4.64 -0.70
CA GLY A 262 -5.11 -4.70 -2.07
C GLY A 262 -4.04 -3.64 -2.39
N ARG A 263 -3.57 -3.66 -3.63
CA ARG A 263 -2.63 -2.69 -4.20
C ARG A 263 -3.27 -2.02 -5.40
N ILE A 264 -3.10 -0.71 -5.47
CA ILE A 264 -3.54 0.08 -6.62
C ILE A 264 -2.49 -0.04 -7.73
N CYS A 265 -2.95 -0.36 -8.93
CA CYS A 265 -2.12 -0.38 -10.13
C CYS A 265 -2.54 0.79 -11.03
N PHE A 266 -1.70 1.82 -11.12
CA PHE A 266 -1.93 2.92 -12.05
C PHE A 266 -1.44 2.55 -13.44
N VAL A 267 -2.30 2.74 -14.43
CA VAL A 267 -2.00 2.56 -15.85
C VAL A 267 -2.35 3.83 -16.62
N ASP A 268 -1.88 3.95 -17.85
CA ASP A 268 -2.16 5.10 -18.69
C ASP A 268 -3.67 5.22 -18.97
N ILE A 269 -4.23 6.40 -18.71
CA ILE A 269 -5.61 6.72 -19.09
C ILE A 269 -5.60 7.04 -20.58
N ARG A 270 -6.24 6.17 -21.37
CA ARG A 270 -6.34 6.37 -22.83
C ARG A 270 -7.06 7.68 -23.14
N LYS A 271 -6.58 8.40 -24.14
CA LYS A 271 -7.29 9.58 -24.67
C LYS A 271 -8.64 9.17 -25.28
N PRO A 272 -9.64 10.07 -25.30
CA PRO A 272 -10.88 9.84 -26.04
C PRO A 272 -10.60 9.55 -27.52
N GLU A 273 -11.33 8.59 -28.09
CA GLU A 273 -11.22 8.23 -29.51
C GLU A 273 -11.78 9.34 -30.40
N THR A 274 -12.95 9.84 -30.05
CA THR A 274 -13.57 11.03 -30.65
C THR A 274 -13.09 12.28 -29.93
N GLN A 275 -12.66 13.29 -30.68
CA GLN A 275 -12.25 14.60 -30.15
C GLN A 275 -13.02 15.77 -30.77
N GLN A 276 -13.85 15.47 -31.77
CA GLN A 276 -14.74 16.39 -32.44
C GLN A 276 -16.08 15.67 -32.60
N TRP A 277 -17.14 16.23 -32.05
CA TRP A 277 -18.48 15.66 -32.14
C TRP A 277 -19.29 16.46 -33.14
N GLU A 278 -20.10 15.82 -33.99
CA GLU A 278 -20.88 16.56 -35.00
C GLU A 278 -22.08 17.30 -34.39
N SER A 279 -22.54 16.85 -33.21
CA SER A 279 -23.74 17.35 -32.54
C SER A 279 -23.73 16.97 -31.05
N ALA A 280 -24.57 17.63 -30.25
CA ALA A 280 -24.80 17.22 -28.86
C ALA A 280 -25.46 15.84 -28.77
N LEU A 281 -26.24 15.46 -29.79
CA LEU A 281 -26.83 14.13 -29.92
C LEU A 281 -25.75 13.04 -30.03
N GLN A 282 -24.74 13.23 -30.90
CA GLN A 282 -23.64 12.28 -31.03
C GLN A 282 -22.85 12.15 -29.72
N ALA A 283 -22.60 13.27 -29.04
CA ALA A 283 -21.91 13.27 -27.76
C ALA A 283 -22.66 12.47 -26.67
N ILE A 284 -24.00 12.61 -26.59
CA ILE A 284 -24.82 11.82 -25.68
C ILE A 284 -24.82 10.34 -26.07
N GLN A 285 -24.90 10.01 -27.36
CA GLN A 285 -24.89 8.65 -27.84
C GLN A 285 -23.56 7.94 -27.52
N ASP A 286 -22.43 8.59 -27.78
CA ASP A 286 -21.09 8.08 -27.45
C ASP A 286 -20.95 7.86 -25.93
N THR A 287 -21.45 8.81 -25.13
CA THR A 287 -21.41 8.69 -23.67
C THR A 287 -22.31 7.58 -23.16
N LEU A 288 -23.49 7.38 -23.76
CA LEU A 288 -24.37 6.28 -23.39
C LEU A 288 -23.71 4.91 -23.64
N HIS A 289 -23.02 4.74 -24.78
CA HIS A 289 -22.26 3.51 -25.05
C HIS A 289 -21.10 3.27 -24.08
N LEU A 290 -20.46 4.35 -23.62
CA LEU A 290 -19.46 4.28 -22.57
C LEU A 290 -20.09 3.84 -21.24
N GLU A 291 -21.25 4.40 -20.85
CA GLU A 291 -21.96 3.98 -19.64
C GLU A 291 -22.40 2.51 -19.69
N GLU A 292 -22.81 2.01 -20.86
CA GLU A 292 -23.11 0.59 -21.07
C GLU A 292 -21.87 -0.28 -20.81
N SER A 293 -20.70 0.17 -21.26
CA SER A 293 -19.42 -0.52 -21.05
C SER A 293 -18.97 -0.51 -19.58
N VAL A 294 -19.16 0.61 -18.89
CA VAL A 294 -18.93 0.74 -17.43
C VAL A 294 -19.89 -0.20 -16.67
N ASN A 295 -21.17 -0.19 -17.03
CA ASN A 295 -22.17 -1.05 -16.42
C ASN A 295 -21.85 -2.55 -16.61
N GLN A 296 -21.43 -2.96 -17.81
CA GLN A 296 -21.02 -4.33 -18.05
C GLN A 296 -19.82 -4.72 -17.17
N SER A 297 -18.83 -3.83 -17.06
CA SER A 297 -17.66 -4.07 -16.20
C SER A 297 -18.03 -4.18 -14.70
N LEU A 298 -19.02 -3.38 -14.25
CA LEU A 298 -19.58 -3.47 -12.90
C LEU A 298 -20.28 -4.80 -12.66
N LEU A 299 -21.10 -5.26 -13.61
CA LEU A 299 -21.81 -6.55 -13.54
C LEU A 299 -20.82 -7.73 -13.50
N ASP A 300 -19.80 -7.69 -14.35
CA ASP A 300 -18.75 -8.71 -14.40
C ASP A 300 -17.98 -8.77 -13.07
N LEU A 301 -17.63 -7.62 -12.49
CA LEU A 301 -17.00 -7.54 -11.18
C LEU A 301 -17.91 -8.08 -10.06
N HIS A 302 -19.21 -7.75 -10.11
CA HIS A 302 -20.18 -8.26 -9.14
C HIS A 302 -20.34 -9.79 -9.24
N GLN A 303 -20.36 -10.35 -10.46
CA GLN A 303 -20.37 -11.79 -10.67
C GLN A 303 -19.10 -12.46 -10.14
N LEU A 304 -17.94 -11.86 -10.38
CA LEU A 304 -16.66 -12.34 -9.86
C LEU A 304 -16.62 -12.33 -8.33
N ALA A 305 -17.12 -11.27 -7.70
CA ALA A 305 -17.27 -11.17 -6.25
C ALA A 305 -18.19 -12.27 -5.69
N THR A 306 -19.32 -12.51 -6.36
CA THR A 306 -20.30 -13.55 -6.01
C THR A 306 -19.67 -14.93 -6.08
N ASN A 307 -18.98 -15.26 -7.18
CA ASN A 307 -18.27 -16.52 -7.38
C ASN A 307 -17.14 -16.72 -6.35
N SER A 308 -16.55 -15.62 -5.88
CA SER A 308 -15.51 -15.62 -4.86
C SER A 308 -16.04 -15.67 -3.43
N SER A 309 -17.36 -15.65 -3.23
CA SER A 309 -18.02 -15.52 -1.92
C SER A 309 -17.57 -14.26 -1.15
N ASP A 310 -17.33 -13.16 -1.87
CA ASP A 310 -16.96 -11.87 -1.28
C ASP A 310 -18.22 -11.01 -1.04
N ALA A 311 -18.90 -11.31 0.07
CA ALA A 311 -20.15 -10.62 0.43
C ALA A 311 -19.98 -9.10 0.59
N HIS A 312 -18.82 -8.65 1.07
CA HIS A 312 -18.57 -7.21 1.25
C HIS A 312 -18.44 -6.49 -0.09
N LEU A 313 -17.73 -7.08 -1.05
CA LEU A 313 -17.60 -6.48 -2.39
C LEU A 313 -18.95 -6.48 -3.12
N CYS A 314 -19.72 -7.57 -3.04
CA CYS A 314 -21.10 -7.60 -3.58
C CYS A 314 -21.96 -6.49 -2.99
N HIS A 315 -21.95 -6.33 -1.66
CA HIS A 315 -22.71 -5.28 -0.99
C HIS A 315 -22.26 -3.87 -1.41
N PHE A 316 -20.95 -3.62 -1.48
CA PHE A 316 -20.42 -2.33 -1.91
C PHE A 316 -20.93 -1.97 -3.32
N LEU A 317 -20.81 -2.90 -4.28
CA LEU A 317 -21.24 -2.66 -5.66
C LEU A 317 -22.76 -2.49 -5.77
N GLY A 318 -23.52 -3.23 -4.96
CA GLY A 318 -24.99 -3.16 -4.96
C GLY A 318 -25.56 -1.88 -4.38
N THR A 319 -24.97 -1.35 -3.30
CA THR A 319 -25.58 -0.22 -2.56
C THR A 319 -25.35 1.15 -3.21
N SER A 320 -24.28 1.31 -3.99
CA SER A 320 -23.90 2.62 -4.53
C SER A 320 -23.71 2.65 -6.05
N SER A 321 -23.13 1.60 -6.64
CA SER A 321 -22.70 1.66 -8.04
C SER A 321 -23.77 1.21 -9.04
N LEU A 322 -24.46 0.10 -8.78
CA LEU A 322 -25.42 -0.46 -9.76
C LEU A 322 -26.65 0.43 -9.95
N ASP A 323 -27.25 0.94 -8.87
CA ASP A 323 -28.42 1.82 -8.95
C ASP A 323 -28.06 3.15 -9.64
N GLN A 324 -26.94 3.76 -9.27
CA GLN A 324 -26.45 5.00 -9.88
C GLN A 324 -26.18 4.82 -11.38
N GLN A 325 -25.68 3.66 -11.80
CA GLN A 325 -25.41 3.36 -13.20
C GLN A 325 -26.69 3.26 -14.03
N VAL A 326 -27.73 2.59 -13.50
CA VAL A 326 -29.03 2.46 -14.18
C VAL A 326 -29.72 3.82 -14.28
N GLU A 327 -29.67 4.64 -13.23
CA GLU A 327 -30.20 6.00 -13.25
C GLU A 327 -29.48 6.89 -14.27
N SER A 328 -28.15 6.81 -14.34
CA SER A 328 -27.32 7.51 -15.31
C SER A 328 -27.65 7.16 -16.76
N MET A 329 -27.74 5.86 -17.08
CA MET A 329 -28.11 5.40 -18.42
C MET A 329 -29.53 5.84 -18.78
N LYS A 330 -30.46 5.83 -17.80
CA LYS A 330 -31.84 6.29 -18.01
C LYS A 330 -31.89 7.78 -18.30
N GLU A 331 -31.12 8.59 -17.58
CA GLU A 331 -31.01 10.03 -17.83
C GLU A 331 -30.50 10.30 -19.24
N LEU A 332 -29.37 9.72 -19.64
CA LEU A 332 -28.81 9.86 -20.99
C LEU A 332 -29.78 9.38 -22.08
N GLY A 333 -30.44 8.24 -21.88
CA GLY A 333 -31.45 7.72 -22.80
C GLY A 333 -32.66 8.65 -22.96
N ASN A 334 -33.08 9.33 -21.89
CA ASN A 334 -34.13 10.35 -21.96
C ASN A 334 -33.66 11.58 -22.75
N GLN A 335 -32.43 12.06 -22.53
CA GLN A 335 -31.87 13.18 -23.29
C GLN A 335 -31.79 12.84 -24.78
N LEU A 336 -31.31 11.64 -25.12
CA LEU A 336 -31.20 11.13 -26.49
C LEU A 336 -32.58 11.07 -27.18
N GLY A 337 -33.57 10.48 -26.51
CA GLY A 337 -34.94 10.38 -27.04
C GLY A 337 -35.58 11.76 -27.25
N ASN A 338 -35.38 12.69 -26.33
CA ASN A 338 -35.90 14.04 -26.47
C ASN A 338 -35.23 14.80 -27.62
N LEU A 339 -33.90 14.72 -27.75
CA LEU A 339 -33.15 15.37 -28.84
C LEU A 339 -33.57 14.83 -30.21
N SER A 340 -33.75 13.51 -30.33
CA SER A 340 -34.24 12.89 -31.56
C SER A 340 -35.66 13.37 -31.90
N ASN A 341 -36.56 13.45 -30.91
CA ASN A 341 -37.94 13.91 -31.11
C ASN A 341 -38.04 15.39 -31.54
N VAL A 342 -37.10 16.24 -31.14
CA VAL A 342 -37.07 17.66 -31.55
C VAL A 342 -36.34 17.89 -32.89
N GLY A 343 -35.90 16.81 -33.56
CA GLY A 343 -35.34 16.86 -34.91
C GLY A 343 -33.85 17.15 -35.00
N VAL A 344 -33.07 16.84 -33.95
CA VAL A 344 -31.60 16.90 -33.98
C VAL A 344 -31.05 15.65 -34.67
N PRO A 345 -30.03 15.73 -35.56
CA PRO A 345 -29.18 16.89 -35.86
C PRO A 345 -29.67 17.81 -37.00
N GLU A 346 -30.78 17.48 -37.66
CA GLU A 346 -31.27 18.21 -38.85
C GLU A 346 -31.71 19.66 -38.53
N CYS A 347 -32.10 19.93 -37.28
CA CYS A 347 -32.55 21.24 -36.81
C CYS A 347 -31.60 21.82 -35.75
N ALA A 348 -30.61 22.61 -36.16
CA ALA A 348 -29.63 23.25 -35.24
C ALA A 348 -30.30 24.15 -34.17
N LEU A 349 -31.44 24.78 -34.50
CA LEU A 349 -32.19 25.57 -33.51
C LEU A 349 -32.73 24.70 -32.36
N ALA A 350 -33.02 23.43 -32.62
CA ALA A 350 -33.55 22.51 -31.62
C ALA A 350 -32.52 22.22 -30.52
N GLU A 351 -31.24 22.03 -30.87
CA GLU A 351 -30.15 21.85 -29.88
C GLU A 351 -30.01 23.08 -28.97
N TYR A 352 -30.03 24.28 -29.57
CA TYR A 352 -29.94 25.52 -28.81
C TYR A 352 -31.12 25.68 -27.84
N PHE A 353 -32.36 25.45 -28.29
CA PHE A 353 -33.51 25.52 -27.40
C PHE A 353 -33.46 24.43 -26.32
N PHE A 354 -32.99 23.24 -26.65
CA PHE A 354 -32.83 22.15 -25.69
C PHE A 354 -31.81 22.49 -24.59
N ASP A 355 -30.65 23.03 -24.96
CA ASP A 355 -29.66 23.57 -24.02
C ASP A 355 -30.31 24.60 -23.08
N LYS A 356 -31.10 25.53 -23.62
CA LYS A 356 -31.73 26.62 -22.86
C LYS A 356 -32.99 26.26 -22.07
N LEU A 357 -33.68 25.17 -22.39
CA LEU A 357 -34.98 24.85 -21.78
C LEU A 357 -34.97 23.55 -20.97
N SER A 358 -34.22 22.55 -21.41
CA SER A 358 -34.25 21.20 -20.82
C SER A 358 -33.11 20.96 -19.83
N LEU A 359 -31.95 21.58 -20.05
CA LEU A 359 -30.79 21.49 -19.16
C LEU A 359 -30.72 22.66 -18.15
N GLY A 360 -31.89 23.16 -17.74
CA GLY A 360 -32.09 24.34 -16.91
C GLY A 360 -31.40 24.31 -15.54
N ASP A 361 -30.87 25.48 -15.14
CA ASP A 361 -29.88 25.69 -14.08
C ASP A 361 -30.14 24.90 -12.79
N GLY A 362 -29.41 23.79 -12.65
CA GLY A 362 -29.12 23.23 -11.34
C GLY A 362 -28.25 24.21 -10.56
N GLU A 363 -28.82 25.29 -10.01
CA GLU A 363 -28.26 25.95 -8.83
C GLU A 363 -28.37 24.98 -7.63
N LYS A 364 -27.61 23.89 -7.66
CA LYS A 364 -27.10 23.32 -6.42
C LYS A 364 -25.80 24.07 -6.15
N LYS A 365 -25.93 25.09 -5.31
CA LYS A 365 -24.80 25.83 -4.70
C LYS A 365 -23.78 24.82 -4.19
N ASP A 366 -22.53 25.08 -4.54
CA ASP A 366 -21.34 24.50 -3.90
C ASP A 366 -21.36 24.68 -2.38
#